data_AF-A0AAE1NRC8-F1
#
_entry.id   AF-A0AAE1NRC8-F1
#
_cell.length_a   1.000
_cell.length_b   1.000
_cell.length_c   1.000
_cell.angle_alpha   90.00
_cell.angle_beta   90.00
_cell.angle_gamma   90.00
#
_symmetry.space_group_name_H-M   'P 1'
#
loop_
_entity.id
_entity.type
_entity.pdbx_description
1 polymer ?
#
loop_
_entity_poly.entity_id
_entity_poly.type
_entity_poly.pdbx_seq_one_letter_code
_entity_poly.pdbx_strand_id
1 'polypeptide(L)'
;MTYRKSLLINTPTIRMWFLVVLGITIIIIIIMAVLYRDSIPRYLSTARLVLPPVHQVPLRNYDGLLNKQQQQQHQQQHTGTKPFQANVKKYSSHPEPHQVYWEKCYVYHPENFTAENRCCRMYEYTSSPMAFHTCIQKDLHVNKRNVTWMLVGDSHMRFLFSDLLTTISGPHLKFMLTKTERVWKDGSNITTTLLLRGKAPHETIVAIDDHINFTLTFHWDNLLNRLPHMINEWLENPTQTPSLVVFSGALHNIIQAKKQYIKGGPKAAAQEYRQHLLQLRPSLIRLAASTRVVFKLVDHLWRTMHRKNTKDALDNGWNYALFNEVAEDVLAGTGVVMWNSTLPMSYLYALECIRSPHRQTLPSRHWNCRDNVHVGYILVSQYTNMVLNDYCNRFLGFGEEYCL
;
A
#
# COMPACT_ATOMS: atom_id res chain seq x y z
N MET A 1 16.87 -10.34 50.86
CA MET A 1 18.05 -9.46 50.95
C MET A 1 19.13 -10.02 50.04
N THR A 2 19.34 -9.41 48.88
CA THR A 2 20.33 -9.87 47.88
C THR A 2 21.18 -8.66 47.48
N TYR A 3 22.43 -8.64 47.95
CA TYR A 3 23.40 -7.59 47.64
C TYR A 3 23.94 -7.80 46.21
N ARG A 4 23.65 -6.87 45.30
CA ARG A 4 24.35 -6.74 44.01
C ARG A 4 25.62 -5.90 44.22
N LYS A 5 26.79 -6.55 44.21
CA LYS A 5 28.09 -5.85 44.12
C LYS A 5 28.30 -5.38 42.68
N SER A 6 28.23 -4.06 42.48
CA SER A 6 28.68 -3.40 41.25
C SER A 6 30.22 -3.42 41.20
N LEU A 7 30.79 -4.25 40.32
CA LEU A 7 32.19 -4.16 39.93
C LEU A 7 32.39 -2.91 39.05
N LEU A 8 32.81 -1.81 39.68
CA LEU A 8 33.39 -0.67 38.98
C LEU A 8 34.86 -1.01 38.69
N ILE A 9 35.11 -1.61 37.52
CA ILE A 9 36.46 -1.84 37.00
C ILE A 9 36.98 -0.49 36.51
N ASN A 10 37.64 0.24 37.41
CA ASN A 10 38.33 1.48 37.10
C ASN A 10 39.81 1.17 36.83
N THR A 11 40.08 0.47 35.72
CA THR A 11 41.47 0.18 35.32
C THR A 11 41.98 1.27 34.37
N PRO A 12 43.05 2.00 34.73
CA PRO A 12 43.58 3.10 33.93
C PRO A 12 44.04 2.67 32.52
N THR A 13 44.35 1.40 32.35
CA THR A 13 44.67 0.77 31.06
C THR A 13 43.51 0.85 30.07
N ILE A 14 42.25 0.65 30.49
CA ILE A 14 41.09 0.69 29.57
C ILE A 14 40.87 2.11 29.04
N ARG A 15 41.06 3.14 29.88
CA ARG A 15 40.94 4.55 29.45
C ARG A 15 42.01 4.93 28.42
N MET A 16 43.23 4.44 28.58
CA MET A 16 44.31 4.71 27.63
C MET A 16 44.03 4.08 26.26
N TRP A 17 43.57 2.82 26.23
CA TRP A 17 43.18 2.15 24.99
C TRP A 17 42.02 2.85 24.28
N PHE A 18 41.03 3.34 25.04
CA PHE A 18 39.90 4.08 24.46
C PHE A 18 40.36 5.38 23.79
N LEU A 19 41.28 6.13 24.41
CA LEU A 19 41.82 7.37 23.83
C LEU A 19 42.68 7.11 22.59
N VAL A 20 43.46 6.03 22.56
CA VAL A 20 44.26 5.64 21.39
C VAL A 20 43.36 5.26 20.22
N VAL A 21 42.33 4.44 20.44
CA VAL A 21 41.38 4.06 19.39
C VAL A 21 40.61 5.27 18.87
N LEU A 22 40.19 6.18 19.75
CA LEU A 22 39.52 7.41 19.36
C LEU A 22 40.44 8.31 18.50
N GLY A 23 41.71 8.46 18.90
CA GLY A 23 42.70 9.23 18.14
C GLY A 23 42.95 8.67 16.74
N ILE A 24 43.14 7.35 16.62
CA ILE A 24 43.31 6.67 15.32
C ILE A 24 42.07 6.87 14.44
N THR A 25 40.86 6.76 15.01
CA THR A 25 39.61 6.93 14.26
C THR A 25 39.47 8.34 13.69
N ILE A 26 39.82 9.36 14.48
CA ILE A 26 39.79 10.77 14.03
C ILE A 26 40.79 11.00 12.89
N ILE A 27 42.01 10.44 12.99
CA ILE A 27 43.03 10.55 11.95
C ILE A 27 42.55 9.92 10.62
N ILE A 28 41.94 8.73 10.67
CA ILE A 28 41.38 8.07 9.48
C ILE A 28 40.28 8.93 8.84
N ILE A 29 39.38 9.51 9.63
CA ILE A 29 38.33 10.40 9.11
C ILE A 29 38.92 11.63 8.41
N ILE A 30 39.97 12.24 8.96
CA ILE A 30 40.65 13.39 8.36
C ILE A 30 41.34 12.98 7.05
N ILE A 31 42.06 11.85 7.03
CA ILE A 31 42.70 11.33 5.82
C ILE A 31 41.67 11.09 4.72
N MET A 32 40.53 10.46 5.05
CA MET A 32 39.45 10.25 4.10
C MET A 32 38.86 11.59 3.62
N ALA A 33 38.64 12.56 4.50
CA ALA A 33 38.15 13.88 4.09
C ALA A 33 39.11 14.61 3.13
N VAL A 34 40.42 14.46 3.33
CA VAL A 34 41.44 15.04 2.45
C VAL A 34 41.51 14.31 1.11
N LEU A 35 41.55 12.96 1.13
CA LEU A 35 41.61 12.15 -0.10
C LEU A 35 40.35 12.29 -0.97
N TYR A 36 39.19 12.54 -0.35
CA TYR A 36 37.93 12.73 -1.07
C TYR A 36 37.63 14.19 -1.41
N ARG A 37 38.44 15.16 -0.96
CA ARG A 37 38.25 16.59 -1.26
C ARG A 37 38.36 16.90 -2.76
N ASP A 38 39.26 16.20 -3.44
CA ASP A 38 39.51 16.39 -4.88
C ASP A 38 38.77 15.36 -5.76
N SER A 39 38.10 14.40 -5.13
CA SER A 39 37.32 13.35 -5.81
C SER A 39 35.86 13.77 -6.11
N ILE A 40 35.47 15.01 -5.80
CA ILE A 40 34.15 15.55 -6.17
C ILE A 40 34.24 16.03 -7.63
N PRO A 41 33.56 15.37 -8.58
CA PRO A 41 33.63 15.78 -9.98
C PRO A 41 32.99 17.15 -10.16
N ARG A 42 33.77 18.14 -10.62
CA ARG A 42 33.25 19.41 -11.15
C ARG A 42 32.57 19.14 -12.50
N TYR A 43 31.34 18.64 -12.48
CA TYR A 43 30.45 18.61 -13.65
C TYR A 43 29.48 19.78 -13.61
N LEU A 44 29.99 21.01 -13.73
CA LEU A 44 29.21 22.19 -14.10
C LEU A 44 30.09 23.11 -14.96
N SER A 45 29.54 23.58 -16.08
CA SER A 45 30.19 24.19 -17.25
C SER A 45 30.90 23.13 -18.13
N THR A 46 30.54 22.87 -19.38
CA THR A 46 29.82 23.59 -20.42
C THR A 46 29.22 22.54 -21.37
N ALA A 47 27.89 22.46 -21.47
CA ALA A 47 27.23 21.75 -22.55
C ALA A 47 26.14 22.66 -23.10
N ARG A 48 26.46 23.40 -24.18
CA ARG A 48 25.45 24.04 -25.03
C ARG A 48 24.71 22.94 -25.77
N LEU A 49 23.65 22.43 -25.16
CA LEU A 49 22.63 21.66 -25.84
C LEU A 49 21.78 22.62 -26.68
N VAL A 50 21.96 22.56 -27.99
CA VAL A 50 21.02 23.11 -28.96
C VAL A 50 19.74 22.28 -28.84
N LEU A 51 18.74 22.84 -28.15
CA LEU A 51 17.40 22.27 -28.08
C LEU A 51 16.69 22.50 -29.43
N PRO A 52 16.02 21.47 -30.01
CA PRO A 52 15.08 21.70 -31.10
C PRO A 52 13.88 22.54 -30.58
N PRO A 53 13.17 23.25 -31.48
CA PRO A 53 12.12 24.18 -31.09
C PRO A 53 11.01 23.46 -30.32
N VAL A 54 10.74 23.98 -29.12
CA VAL A 54 9.63 23.59 -28.27
C VAL A 54 8.34 23.97 -28.98
N HIS A 55 7.61 23.00 -29.52
CA HIS A 55 6.18 23.18 -29.73
C HIS A 55 5.53 23.36 -28.34
N GLN A 56 5.08 24.58 -28.08
CA GLN A 56 4.17 24.88 -26.98
C GLN A 56 2.88 24.10 -27.21
N VAL A 57 2.77 22.92 -26.64
CA VAL A 57 1.49 22.19 -26.55
C VAL A 57 0.73 22.78 -25.36
N PRO A 58 -0.45 23.38 -25.57
CA PRO A 58 -1.16 24.08 -24.52
C PRO A 58 -1.66 23.11 -23.44
N LEU A 59 -1.50 23.51 -22.17
CA LEU A 59 -2.05 22.88 -20.96
C LEU A 59 -3.60 22.88 -20.90
N ARG A 60 -4.31 22.91 -22.04
CA ARG A 60 -5.75 23.22 -22.10
C ARG A 60 -6.72 22.04 -21.93
N ASN A 61 -6.27 20.79 -21.78
CA ASN A 61 -7.18 19.63 -21.84
C ASN A 61 -7.47 18.90 -20.52
N TYR A 62 -7.05 19.42 -19.36
CA TYR A 62 -7.51 18.86 -18.07
C TYR A 62 -8.63 19.69 -17.40
N ASP A 63 -8.68 21.01 -17.63
CA ASP A 63 -9.73 21.87 -17.06
C ASP A 63 -11.08 21.76 -17.82
N GLY A 64 -11.04 21.32 -19.08
CA GLY A 64 -12.23 21.23 -19.96
C GLY A 64 -13.23 20.14 -19.59
N LEU A 65 -12.83 19.13 -18.79
CA LEU A 65 -13.70 18.06 -18.32
C LEU A 65 -14.45 18.41 -17.02
N LEU A 66 -14.01 19.43 -16.28
CA LEU A 66 -14.60 19.79 -14.98
C LEU A 66 -15.72 20.84 -15.07
N ASN A 67 -15.68 21.73 -16.07
CA ASN A 67 -16.50 22.95 -16.09
C ASN A 67 -17.85 22.86 -16.84
N LYS A 68 -18.18 21.73 -17.47
CA LYS A 68 -19.47 21.56 -18.20
C LYS A 68 -20.62 20.95 -17.38
N GLN A 69 -20.37 20.53 -16.13
CA GLN A 69 -21.34 19.73 -15.34
C GLN A 69 -22.00 20.48 -14.17
N GLN A 70 -21.75 21.79 -13.99
CA GLN A 70 -22.27 22.55 -12.83
C GLN A 70 -23.58 23.31 -13.05
N GLN A 71 -24.30 23.07 -14.15
CA GLN A 71 -25.62 23.68 -14.36
C GLN A 71 -26.66 22.62 -14.70
N GLN A 72 -27.28 22.01 -13.67
CA GLN A 72 -28.74 21.75 -13.62
C GLN A 72 -29.18 21.01 -12.33
N GLN A 73 -29.98 21.74 -11.55
CA GLN A 73 -31.22 21.34 -10.88
C GLN A 73 -31.28 20.61 -9.52
N HIS A 74 -32.43 20.86 -8.91
CA HIS A 74 -32.84 20.91 -7.50
C HIS A 74 -33.96 19.89 -7.24
N GLN A 75 -34.09 19.48 -5.97
CA GLN A 75 -35.29 18.99 -5.25
C GLN A 75 -35.89 17.60 -5.58
N GLN A 76 -35.98 16.70 -4.58
CA GLN A 76 -37.19 16.44 -3.75
C GLN A 76 -36.96 15.32 -2.71
N GLN A 77 -37.77 15.34 -1.64
CA GLN A 77 -37.76 14.47 -0.44
C GLN A 77 -38.70 13.25 -0.57
N HIS A 78 -38.41 12.14 0.14
CA HIS A 78 -39.16 11.57 1.29
C HIS A 78 -39.08 10.03 1.47
N THR A 79 -38.97 9.61 2.75
CA THR A 79 -39.44 8.38 3.47
C THR A 79 -39.02 6.98 2.94
N GLY A 80 -38.57 5.98 3.71
CA GLY A 80 -38.38 5.76 5.15
C GLY A 80 -38.66 4.28 5.48
N THR A 81 -37.71 3.54 6.08
CA THR A 81 -37.93 2.33 6.93
C THR A 81 -36.62 1.96 7.65
N LYS A 82 -36.68 1.62 8.95
CA LYS A 82 -35.52 1.30 9.82
C LYS A 82 -35.14 -0.20 9.77
N PRO A 83 -33.84 -0.52 9.91
CA PRO A 83 -33.48 -1.65 10.79
C PRO A 83 -32.26 -1.39 11.71
N PHE A 84 -32.25 -2.17 12.81
CA PHE A 84 -31.16 -2.57 13.72
C PHE A 84 -30.06 -1.56 14.09
N GLN A 85 -30.08 -1.08 15.34
CA GLN A 85 -29.01 -0.27 15.92
C GLN A 85 -27.83 -1.15 16.36
N ALA A 86 -26.84 -1.30 15.48
CA ALA A 86 -25.47 -1.38 15.95
C ALA A 86 -25.09 -0.01 16.55
N ASN A 87 -24.35 0.02 17.66
CA ASN A 87 -23.83 1.26 18.26
C ASN A 87 -22.80 1.92 17.33
N VAL A 88 -23.27 2.53 16.24
CA VAL A 88 -22.50 3.39 15.34
C VAL A 88 -22.77 4.82 15.81
N LYS A 89 -21.77 5.47 16.39
CA LYS A 89 -21.84 6.91 16.67
C LYS A 89 -21.97 7.65 15.33
N LYS A 90 -23.15 8.20 15.03
CA LYS A 90 -23.26 9.34 14.13
C LYS A 90 -22.63 10.54 14.82
N TYR A 91 -21.45 10.96 14.36
CA TYR A 91 -20.86 12.21 14.84
C TYR A 91 -21.53 13.41 14.17
N SER A 92 -22.03 14.30 15.01
CA SER A 92 -22.54 15.64 14.69
C SER A 92 -21.39 16.65 14.89
N SER A 93 -21.09 17.39 13.81
CA SER A 93 -20.48 18.73 13.72
C SER A 93 -19.42 19.20 14.74
N HIS A 94 -18.17 19.21 14.27
CA HIS A 94 -17.07 20.18 14.52
C HIS A 94 -16.32 20.16 15.88
N PRO A 95 -14.98 20.37 15.90
CA PRO A 95 -14.23 21.42 15.19
C PRO A 95 -13.25 20.95 14.08
N GLU A 96 -13.28 21.70 12.98
CA GLU A 96 -12.42 21.72 11.76
C GLU A 96 -11.79 20.42 11.22
N PRO A 97 -12.59 19.60 10.50
CA PRO A 97 -12.09 18.57 9.59
C PRO A 97 -12.01 19.07 8.13
N HIS A 98 -10.92 18.74 7.43
CA HIS A 98 -10.76 19.06 6.00
C HIS A 98 -11.89 18.45 5.15
N GLN A 99 -12.73 19.32 4.60
CA GLN A 99 -13.94 19.06 3.82
C GLN A 99 -13.75 18.19 2.55
N VAL A 100 -12.51 18.03 2.07
CA VAL A 100 -12.21 17.39 0.77
C VAL A 100 -12.41 15.86 0.79
N TYR A 101 -12.30 15.22 1.96
CA TYR A 101 -12.37 13.75 2.06
C TYR A 101 -13.76 13.21 2.44
N TRP A 102 -14.68 14.07 2.93
CA TRP A 102 -15.96 13.64 3.50
C TRP A 102 -17.18 13.91 2.61
N GLU A 103 -17.17 14.94 1.76
CA GLU A 103 -18.42 15.42 1.12
C GLU A 103 -18.76 14.77 -0.22
N LYS A 104 -18.00 13.79 -0.70
CA LYS A 104 -18.35 13.09 -1.94
C LYS A 104 -18.29 11.58 -1.74
N CYS A 105 -19.47 11.00 -1.50
CA CYS A 105 -19.78 9.67 -2.03
C CYS A 105 -19.21 9.61 -3.46
N TYR A 106 -18.50 8.54 -3.83
CA TYR A 106 -18.02 8.38 -5.20
C TYR A 106 -19.21 8.09 -6.14
N VAL A 107 -20.04 9.10 -6.40
CA VAL A 107 -21.09 9.09 -7.41
C VAL A 107 -20.40 9.27 -8.75
N TYR A 108 -20.02 8.15 -9.36
CA TYR A 108 -19.66 8.12 -10.77
C TYR A 108 -20.95 8.21 -11.60
N HIS A 109 -21.04 9.20 -12.49
CA HIS A 109 -22.17 9.37 -13.41
C HIS A 109 -22.48 8.07 -14.19
N PRO A 110 -23.76 7.77 -14.45
CA PRO A 110 -24.21 6.46 -14.95
C PRO A 110 -24.06 6.23 -16.45
N GLU A 111 -23.63 7.21 -17.24
CA GLU A 111 -23.85 7.17 -18.70
C GLU A 111 -22.61 6.86 -19.56
N ASN A 112 -21.70 5.97 -19.12
CA ASN A 112 -20.81 5.12 -19.95
C ASN A 112 -19.50 4.71 -19.25
N PHE A 113 -19.55 3.88 -18.20
CA PHE A 113 -18.35 3.12 -17.77
C PHE A 113 -18.75 1.83 -17.04
N THR A 114 -18.54 0.69 -17.69
CA THR A 114 -18.70 -0.66 -17.11
C THR A 114 -17.34 -1.25 -16.78
N ALA A 115 -16.98 -1.21 -15.48
CA ALA A 115 -16.00 -2.08 -14.83
C ALA A 115 -16.36 -2.07 -13.34
N GLU A 116 -16.92 -3.19 -12.88
CA GLU A 116 -17.57 -3.36 -11.59
C GLU A 116 -16.53 -3.32 -10.47
N ASN A 117 -16.52 -2.21 -9.71
CA ASN A 117 -16.43 -2.12 -8.25
C ASN A 117 -16.37 -0.64 -7.85
N ARG A 118 -17.55 -0.02 -7.74
CA ARG A 118 -17.73 1.38 -7.35
C ARG A 118 -18.10 1.44 -5.87
N CYS A 119 -17.17 1.85 -5.02
CA CYS A 119 -17.42 2.09 -3.60
C CYS A 119 -18.31 3.33 -3.37
N CYS A 120 -19.63 3.17 -3.28
CA CYS A 120 -20.55 4.29 -3.04
C CYS A 120 -20.54 4.75 -1.57
N ARG A 121 -20.37 3.82 -0.62
CA ARG A 121 -20.19 4.06 0.82
C ARG A 121 -19.23 3.02 1.40
N MET A 122 -18.39 3.44 2.34
CA MET A 122 -17.42 2.57 3.01
C MET A 122 -17.55 2.79 4.52
N TYR A 123 -17.68 1.71 5.29
CA TYR A 123 -17.54 1.81 6.74
C TYR A 123 -16.09 2.06 7.10
N GLU A 124 -15.88 3.04 7.97
CA GLU A 124 -14.63 3.17 8.67
C GLU A 124 -14.59 2.10 9.77
N TYR A 125 -13.74 1.10 9.57
CA TYR A 125 -13.38 0.16 10.63
C TYR A 125 -12.40 0.89 11.55
N THR A 126 -12.96 1.66 12.49
CA THR A 126 -12.18 2.10 13.65
C THR A 126 -11.65 0.86 14.37
N SER A 127 -10.58 0.99 15.15
CA SER A 127 -9.86 -0.08 15.87
C SER A 127 -10.67 -0.84 16.93
N SER A 128 -11.99 -0.97 16.75
CA SER A 128 -12.85 -1.91 17.44
C SER A 128 -12.76 -3.28 16.75
N PRO A 129 -12.05 -4.26 17.35
CA PRO A 129 -11.93 -5.60 16.77
C PRO A 129 -13.28 -6.32 16.66
N MET A 130 -14.34 -5.83 17.33
CA MET A 130 -15.64 -6.52 17.39
C MET A 130 -16.30 -6.70 16.01
N ALA A 131 -16.27 -5.70 15.14
CA ALA A 131 -16.87 -5.82 13.81
C ALA A 131 -16.11 -6.85 12.96
N PHE A 132 -14.78 -6.82 13.01
CA PHE A 132 -13.94 -7.81 12.35
C PHE A 132 -14.15 -9.22 12.93
N HIS A 133 -14.12 -9.38 14.26
CA HIS A 133 -14.34 -10.67 14.93
C HIS A 133 -15.71 -11.25 14.56
N THR A 134 -16.76 -10.43 14.57
CA THR A 134 -18.12 -10.86 14.19
C THR A 134 -18.16 -11.32 12.73
N CYS A 135 -17.50 -10.60 11.83
CA CYS A 135 -17.36 -10.98 10.43
C CYS A 135 -16.68 -12.34 10.29
N ILE A 136 -15.51 -12.53 10.91
CA ILE A 136 -14.75 -13.78 10.85
C ILE A 136 -15.52 -14.94 11.48
N GLN A 137 -16.15 -14.75 12.64
CA GLN A 137 -16.95 -15.80 13.28
C GLN A 137 -18.14 -16.24 12.42
N LYS A 138 -18.79 -15.31 11.73
CA LYS A 138 -19.87 -15.66 10.79
C LYS A 138 -19.35 -16.42 9.58
N ASP A 139 -18.21 -16.01 9.04
CA ASP A 139 -17.55 -16.71 7.94
C ASP A 139 -17.15 -18.15 8.34
N LEU A 140 -16.50 -18.30 9.49
CA LEU A 140 -16.19 -19.60 10.11
C LEU A 140 -17.44 -20.48 10.23
N HIS A 141 -18.57 -19.91 10.67
CA HIS A 141 -19.82 -20.65 10.83
C HIS A 141 -20.41 -21.12 9.51
N VAL A 142 -20.41 -20.24 8.49
CA VAL A 142 -20.95 -20.54 7.15
C VAL A 142 -20.08 -21.53 6.40
N ASN A 143 -18.76 -21.31 6.39
CA ASN A 143 -17.83 -22.07 5.55
C ASN A 143 -17.11 -23.22 6.28
N LYS A 144 -17.23 -23.31 7.61
CA LYS A 144 -16.67 -24.38 8.45
C LYS A 144 -15.17 -24.66 8.22
N ARG A 145 -14.40 -23.61 7.94
CA ARG A 145 -12.94 -23.67 7.68
C ARG A 145 -12.24 -22.48 8.30
N ASN A 146 -10.95 -22.59 8.62
CA ASN A 146 -10.14 -21.47 9.09
C ASN A 146 -10.16 -20.31 8.08
N VAL A 147 -10.23 -19.07 8.58
CA VAL A 147 -10.21 -17.89 7.72
C VAL A 147 -8.78 -17.41 7.53
N THR A 148 -8.25 -17.65 6.34
CA THR A 148 -6.87 -17.28 5.99
C THR A 148 -6.86 -16.20 4.92
N TRP A 149 -6.19 -15.09 5.18
CA TRP A 149 -5.98 -13.98 4.24
C TRP A 149 -4.50 -13.88 3.85
N MET A 150 -4.25 -13.66 2.56
CA MET A 150 -2.89 -13.55 2.01
C MET A 150 -2.70 -12.19 1.35
N LEU A 151 -1.63 -11.48 1.72
CA LEU A 151 -1.16 -10.28 1.05
C LEU A 151 0.16 -10.61 0.34
N VAL A 152 0.23 -10.41 -0.97
CA VAL A 152 1.42 -10.75 -1.78
C VAL A 152 1.90 -9.54 -2.55
N GLY A 153 3.15 -9.15 -2.36
CA GLY A 153 3.71 -8.05 -3.14
C GLY A 153 4.92 -7.37 -2.51
N ASP A 154 4.99 -6.06 -2.72
CA ASP A 154 6.09 -5.20 -2.29
C ASP A 154 5.81 -4.49 -0.95
N SER A 155 6.53 -3.40 -0.70
CA SER A 155 6.39 -2.60 0.51
C SER A 155 5.01 -1.97 0.69
N HIS A 156 4.24 -1.71 -0.38
CA HIS A 156 2.87 -1.20 -0.26
C HIS A 156 1.94 -2.25 0.33
N MET A 157 2.04 -3.51 -0.13
CA MET A 157 1.30 -4.63 0.46
C MET A 157 1.69 -4.88 1.91
N ARG A 158 2.96 -4.65 2.26
CA ARG A 158 3.40 -4.71 3.65
C ARG A 158 2.81 -3.59 4.52
N PHE A 159 2.66 -2.37 3.99
CA PHE A 159 2.01 -1.28 4.72
C PHE A 159 0.54 -1.58 4.94
N LEU A 160 -0.15 -2.09 3.92
CA LEU A 160 -1.53 -2.57 4.05
C LEU A 160 -1.64 -3.69 5.09
N PHE A 161 -0.74 -4.68 5.07
CA PHE A 161 -0.68 -5.73 6.09
C PHE A 161 -0.52 -5.17 7.50
N SER A 162 0.39 -4.20 7.69
CA SER A 162 0.62 -3.61 9.00
C SER A 162 -0.56 -2.78 9.50
N ASP A 163 -1.25 -2.06 8.60
CA ASP A 163 -2.43 -1.27 8.95
C ASP A 163 -3.64 -2.17 9.23
N LEU A 164 -3.84 -3.24 8.44
CA LEU A 164 -4.82 -4.30 8.72
C LEU A 164 -4.61 -4.87 10.12
N LEU A 165 -3.37 -5.26 10.48
CA LEU A 165 -3.07 -5.81 11.81
C LEU A 165 -3.27 -4.83 12.94
N THR A 166 -3.03 -3.54 12.70
CA THR A 166 -3.31 -2.49 13.68
C THR A 166 -4.82 -2.34 13.88
N THR A 167 -5.59 -2.38 12.78
CA THR A 167 -7.05 -2.22 12.79
C THR A 167 -7.76 -3.41 13.43
N ILE A 168 -7.31 -4.64 13.16
CA ILE A 168 -7.88 -5.88 13.72
C ILE A 168 -7.22 -6.30 15.04
N SER A 169 -6.33 -5.48 15.59
CA SER A 169 -5.56 -5.84 16.77
C SER A 169 -6.45 -6.17 17.95
N GLY A 170 -6.19 -7.32 18.57
CA GLY A 170 -6.84 -7.80 19.79
C GLY A 170 -5.83 -8.50 20.69
N PRO A 171 -6.20 -8.81 21.95
CA PRO A 171 -5.30 -9.41 22.93
C PRO A 171 -4.80 -10.81 22.56
N HIS A 172 -5.41 -11.46 21.56
CA HIS A 172 -5.04 -12.80 21.09
C HIS A 172 -4.21 -12.79 19.80
N LEU A 173 -4.07 -11.61 19.17
CA LEU A 173 -3.34 -11.48 17.92
C LEU A 173 -1.84 -11.59 18.18
N LYS A 174 -1.18 -12.51 17.47
CA LYS A 174 0.27 -12.69 17.50
C LYS A 174 0.83 -12.61 16.08
N PHE A 175 2.09 -12.22 15.93
CA PHE A 175 2.77 -12.24 14.64
C PHE A 175 4.19 -12.76 14.73
N MET A 176 4.74 -13.24 13.61
CA MET A 176 6.08 -13.80 13.51
C MET A 176 6.73 -13.43 12.18
N LEU A 177 8.02 -13.11 12.23
CA LEU A 177 8.93 -13.01 11.08
C LEU A 177 9.54 -14.39 10.81
N THR A 178 9.25 -15.01 9.66
CA THR A 178 9.51 -16.45 9.44
C THR A 178 10.98 -16.81 9.19
N LYS A 179 11.83 -15.83 8.85
CA LYS A 179 13.25 -15.99 8.57
C LYS A 179 14.14 -15.39 9.66
N THR A 180 13.90 -14.15 10.07
CA THR A 180 14.86 -13.41 10.91
C THR A 180 14.77 -13.73 12.40
N GLU A 181 13.56 -13.80 12.95
CA GLU A 181 13.38 -13.93 14.40
C GLU A 181 12.68 -15.22 14.80
N ARG A 182 11.71 -15.72 14.02
CA ARG A 182 10.95 -16.97 14.29
C ARG A 182 10.36 -17.06 15.71
N VAL A 183 10.02 -15.92 16.30
CA VAL A 183 9.38 -15.80 17.61
C VAL A 183 8.03 -15.11 17.44
N TRP A 184 7.01 -15.67 18.08
CA TRP A 184 5.69 -15.04 18.18
C TRP A 184 5.77 -13.80 19.07
N LYS A 185 5.33 -12.67 18.53
CA LYS A 185 5.24 -11.38 19.20
C LYS A 185 3.79 -10.95 19.32
N ASP A 186 3.49 -10.20 20.37
CA ASP A 186 2.18 -9.60 20.55
C ASP A 186 1.85 -8.61 19.42
N GLY A 187 0.63 -8.68 18.87
CA GLY A 187 0.14 -7.83 17.80
C GLY A 187 0.23 -6.33 18.11
N SER A 188 0.14 -5.92 19.38
CA SER A 188 0.28 -4.51 19.79
C SER A 188 1.66 -3.92 19.48
N ASN A 189 2.70 -4.76 19.34
CA ASN A 189 4.07 -4.34 19.02
C ASN A 189 4.32 -4.17 17.52
N ILE A 190 3.32 -4.37 16.67
CA ILE A 190 3.51 -4.45 15.22
C ILE A 190 3.88 -3.13 14.59
N THR A 191 3.24 -2.03 15.00
CA THR A 191 3.49 -0.68 14.50
C THR A 191 4.95 -0.30 14.72
N THR A 192 5.47 -0.58 15.91
CA THR A 192 6.87 -0.31 16.27
C THR A 192 7.84 -1.21 15.50
N THR A 193 7.47 -2.46 15.26
CA THR A 193 8.35 -3.46 14.62
C THR A 193 8.41 -3.29 13.11
N LEU A 194 7.27 -3.11 12.45
CA LEU A 194 7.16 -3.06 10.98
C LEU A 194 7.22 -1.64 10.42
N LEU A 195 6.71 -0.63 11.12
CA LEU A 195 6.62 0.74 10.58
C LEU A 195 7.79 1.62 10.96
N LEU A 196 8.22 1.56 12.23
CA LEU A 196 9.18 2.53 12.76
C LEU A 196 10.64 2.12 12.53
N ARG A 197 10.94 0.83 12.40
CA ARG A 197 12.34 0.35 12.33
C ARG A 197 13.02 0.49 10.97
N GLY A 198 12.35 1.01 9.94
CA GLY A 198 12.95 1.36 8.63
C GLY A 198 13.64 0.23 7.86
N LYS A 199 13.64 -0.99 8.40
CA LYS A 199 14.26 -2.21 7.87
C LYS A 199 13.31 -3.40 8.09
N ALA A 200 12.03 -3.21 7.77
CA ALA A 200 11.14 -4.35 7.73
C ALA A 200 11.71 -5.35 6.70
N PRO A 201 11.99 -6.59 7.13
CA PRO A 201 12.73 -7.53 6.29
C PRO A 201 11.93 -7.92 5.04
N HIS A 202 12.65 -8.25 3.96
CA HIS A 202 12.08 -8.79 2.72
C HIS A 202 11.77 -10.28 2.90
N GLU A 203 10.88 -10.57 3.83
CA GLU A 203 10.50 -11.93 4.23
C GLU A 203 8.99 -12.09 4.39
N THR A 204 8.57 -13.32 4.69
CA THR A 204 7.18 -13.62 5.00
C THR A 204 6.88 -13.25 6.45
N ILE A 205 5.73 -12.64 6.69
CA ILE A 205 5.22 -12.30 8.02
C ILE A 205 3.89 -13.01 8.19
N VAL A 206 3.75 -13.77 9.27
CA VAL A 206 2.50 -14.48 9.59
C VAL A 206 1.92 -13.88 10.86
N ALA A 207 0.63 -13.60 10.86
CA ALA A 207 -0.12 -13.23 12.03
C ALA A 207 -1.31 -14.19 12.24
N ILE A 208 -1.56 -14.55 13.48
CA ILE A 208 -2.62 -15.48 13.88
C ILE A 208 -3.43 -14.88 15.01
N ASP A 209 -4.74 -15.13 14.98
CA ASP A 209 -5.62 -14.97 16.13
C ASP A 209 -6.32 -16.32 16.37
N ASP A 210 -5.82 -17.04 17.38
CA ASP A 210 -6.28 -18.38 17.74
C ASP A 210 -7.72 -18.38 18.30
N HIS A 211 -8.20 -17.24 18.80
CA HIS A 211 -9.55 -17.14 19.38
C HIS A 211 -10.65 -17.13 18.30
N ILE A 212 -10.33 -16.64 17.10
CA ILE A 212 -11.25 -16.58 15.97
C ILE A 212 -10.75 -17.38 14.76
N ASN A 213 -9.84 -18.35 14.95
CA ASN A 213 -9.24 -19.19 13.90
C ASN A 213 -8.86 -18.40 12.63
N PHE A 214 -8.23 -17.25 12.83
CA PHE A 214 -7.87 -16.32 11.76
C PHE A 214 -6.37 -16.33 11.52
N THR A 215 -5.97 -16.27 10.25
CA THR A 215 -4.57 -16.12 9.85
C THR A 215 -4.46 -15.03 8.79
N LEU A 216 -3.52 -14.11 8.96
CA LEU A 216 -3.12 -13.12 7.96
C LEU A 216 -1.64 -13.31 7.64
N THR A 217 -1.31 -13.51 6.36
CA THR A 217 0.09 -13.66 5.94
C THR A 217 0.46 -12.63 4.90
N PHE A 218 1.61 -11.99 5.07
CA PHE A 218 2.27 -11.21 4.04
C PHE A 218 3.43 -12.00 3.41
N HIS A 219 3.46 -12.10 2.09
CA HIS A 219 4.58 -12.63 1.32
C HIS A 219 5.26 -11.51 0.54
N TRP A 220 6.55 -11.28 0.82
CA TRP A 220 7.38 -10.39 0.01
C TRP A 220 7.64 -10.98 -1.38
N ASP A 221 6.87 -10.61 -2.38
CA ASP A 221 7.03 -11.04 -3.76
C ASP A 221 6.79 -9.85 -4.70
N ASN A 222 7.70 -8.90 -4.64
CA ASN A 222 7.58 -7.60 -5.29
C ASN A 222 7.45 -7.67 -6.83
N LEU A 223 7.80 -8.80 -7.44
CA LEU A 223 7.66 -9.06 -8.88
C LEU A 223 6.60 -10.12 -9.19
N LEU A 224 5.93 -10.69 -8.18
CA LEU A 224 4.95 -11.77 -8.32
C LEU A 224 5.50 -13.06 -8.97
N ASN A 225 6.80 -13.29 -8.87
CA ASN A 225 7.45 -14.48 -9.46
C ASN A 225 7.16 -15.76 -8.68
N ARG A 226 6.86 -15.67 -7.39
CA ARG A 226 6.54 -16.81 -6.52
C ARG A 226 5.05 -17.09 -6.46
N LEU A 227 4.21 -16.10 -6.77
CA LEU A 227 2.76 -16.21 -6.76
C LEU A 227 2.21 -17.42 -7.51
N PRO A 228 2.63 -17.77 -8.75
CA PRO A 228 2.04 -18.91 -9.45
C PRO A 228 2.32 -20.24 -8.76
N HIS A 229 3.48 -20.39 -8.12
CA HIS A 229 3.78 -21.57 -7.30
C HIS A 229 2.91 -21.63 -6.04
N MET A 230 2.78 -20.51 -5.31
CA MET A 230 1.90 -20.43 -4.13
C MET A 230 0.44 -20.75 -4.50
N ILE A 231 -0.05 -20.28 -5.65
CA ILE A 231 -1.40 -20.60 -6.13
C ILE A 231 -1.54 -22.10 -6.37
N ASN A 232 -0.56 -22.74 -7.02
CA ASN A 232 -0.62 -24.19 -7.26
C ASN A 232 -0.65 -24.97 -5.93
N GLU A 233 0.17 -24.59 -4.95
CA GLU A 233 0.15 -25.21 -3.61
C GLU A 233 -1.24 -25.08 -2.94
N TRP A 234 -1.87 -23.91 -3.05
CA TRP A 234 -3.22 -23.67 -2.52
C TRP A 234 -4.30 -24.44 -3.26
N LEU A 235 -4.17 -24.64 -4.57
CA LEU A 235 -5.13 -25.39 -5.38
C LEU A 235 -5.00 -26.91 -5.17
N GLU A 236 -3.78 -27.40 -4.92
CA GLU A 236 -3.50 -28.81 -4.62
C GLU A 236 -3.92 -29.19 -3.19
N ASN A 237 -3.96 -28.22 -2.27
CA ASN A 237 -4.33 -28.43 -0.88
C ASN A 237 -5.52 -27.55 -0.47
N PRO A 238 -6.77 -28.00 -0.68
CA PRO A 238 -7.98 -27.22 -0.37
C PRO A 238 -8.08 -26.70 1.07
N THR A 239 -7.46 -27.40 2.02
CA THR A 239 -7.40 -26.99 3.44
C THR A 239 -6.47 -25.81 3.69
N GLN A 240 -5.57 -25.51 2.76
CA GLN A 240 -4.63 -24.39 2.80
C GLN A 240 -5.07 -23.24 1.88
N THR A 241 -6.13 -23.42 1.08
CA THR A 241 -6.61 -22.38 0.18
C THR A 241 -7.08 -21.17 0.98
N PRO A 242 -6.53 -19.98 0.73
CA PRO A 242 -6.93 -18.77 1.44
C PRO A 242 -8.37 -18.38 1.09
N SER A 243 -9.05 -17.73 2.04
CA SER A 243 -10.38 -17.17 1.82
C SER A 243 -10.33 -15.81 1.11
N LEU A 244 -9.20 -15.09 1.23
CA LEU A 244 -8.92 -13.84 0.54
C LEU A 244 -7.46 -13.78 0.11
N VAL A 245 -7.20 -13.35 -1.13
CA VAL A 245 -5.86 -12.98 -1.61
C VAL A 245 -5.89 -11.55 -2.14
N VAL A 246 -5.02 -10.69 -1.60
CA VAL A 246 -4.79 -9.34 -2.11
C VAL A 246 -3.36 -9.26 -2.60
N PHE A 247 -3.14 -8.83 -3.84
CA PHE A 247 -1.80 -8.77 -4.39
C PHE A 247 -1.54 -7.54 -5.26
N SER A 248 -0.26 -7.17 -5.34
CA SER A 248 0.23 -6.04 -6.15
C SER A 248 1.71 -6.26 -6.49
N GLY A 249 2.13 -5.87 -7.69
CA GLY A 249 3.54 -5.93 -8.12
C GLY A 249 3.91 -4.98 -9.25
N ALA A 250 3.01 -4.09 -9.67
CA ALA A 250 3.25 -3.23 -10.83
C ALA A 250 4.46 -2.28 -10.63
N LEU A 251 4.65 -1.76 -9.42
CA LEU A 251 5.70 -0.77 -9.14
C LEU A 251 7.12 -1.28 -9.49
N HIS A 252 7.47 -2.47 -9.01
CA HIS A 252 8.80 -3.02 -9.27
C HIS A 252 8.94 -3.52 -10.72
N ASN A 253 7.84 -3.94 -11.35
CA ASN A 253 7.83 -4.26 -12.78
C ASN A 253 8.13 -3.02 -13.64
N ILE A 254 7.56 -1.85 -13.31
CA ILE A 254 7.88 -0.56 -13.97
C ILE A 254 9.38 -0.26 -13.85
N ILE A 255 9.95 -0.45 -12.65
CA ILE A 255 11.37 -0.20 -12.39
C ILE A 255 12.27 -1.17 -13.18
N GLN A 256 11.91 -2.45 -13.26
CA GLN A 256 12.70 -3.45 -13.99
C GLN A 256 12.67 -3.28 -15.50
N ALA A 257 11.58 -2.73 -16.03
CA ALA A 257 11.41 -2.48 -17.47
C ALA A 257 12.30 -1.34 -18.01
N LYS A 258 13.25 -0.81 -17.22
CA LYS A 258 14.18 0.26 -17.62
C LYS A 258 14.99 -0.02 -18.87
N LYS A 259 15.48 -1.24 -19.03
CA LYS A 259 16.26 -1.60 -20.23
C LYS A 259 15.38 -1.56 -21.49
N GLN A 260 14.15 -2.05 -21.40
CA GLN A 260 13.17 -2.15 -22.47
C GLN A 260 12.64 -0.77 -22.83
N TYR A 261 12.40 0.07 -21.83
CA TYR A 261 12.03 1.47 -22.03
C TYR A 261 13.08 2.24 -22.81
N ILE A 262 14.36 2.12 -22.43
CA ILE A 262 15.46 2.81 -23.13
C ILE A 262 15.55 2.34 -24.59
N LYS A 263 15.30 1.05 -24.85
CA LYS A 263 15.42 0.46 -26.19
C LYS A 263 14.20 0.73 -27.09
N GLY A 264 12.98 0.73 -26.56
CA GLY A 264 11.74 0.70 -27.34
C GLY A 264 10.60 1.55 -26.79
N GLY A 265 10.86 2.39 -25.80
CA GLY A 265 9.89 3.31 -25.21
C GLY A 265 8.86 2.64 -24.27
N PRO A 266 7.81 3.39 -23.87
CA PRO A 266 6.85 2.95 -22.84
C PRO A 266 6.07 1.69 -23.23
N LYS A 267 5.69 1.54 -24.50
CA LYS A 267 4.95 0.34 -24.97
C LYS A 267 5.80 -0.93 -24.86
N ALA A 268 7.08 -0.86 -25.22
CA ALA A 268 7.99 -1.99 -25.10
C ALA A 268 8.21 -2.39 -23.62
N ALA A 269 8.32 -1.40 -22.73
CA ALA A 269 8.42 -1.63 -21.29
C ALA A 269 7.16 -2.30 -20.73
N ALA A 270 5.98 -1.82 -21.12
CA ALA A 270 4.69 -2.39 -20.68
C ALA A 270 4.43 -3.79 -21.26
N GLN A 271 5.02 -4.14 -22.41
CA GLN A 271 4.85 -5.46 -23.02
C GLN A 271 5.44 -6.59 -22.18
N GLU A 272 6.58 -6.38 -21.54
CA GLU A 272 7.18 -7.39 -20.64
C GLU A 272 6.27 -7.68 -19.44
N TYR A 273 5.72 -6.61 -18.85
CA TYR A 273 4.73 -6.73 -17.79
C TYR A 273 3.45 -7.44 -18.25
N ARG A 274 2.97 -7.13 -19.47
CA ARG A 274 1.84 -7.84 -20.10
C ARG A 274 2.11 -9.35 -20.19
N GLN A 275 3.29 -9.74 -20.68
CA GLN A 275 3.65 -11.16 -20.81
C GLN A 275 3.72 -11.86 -19.44
N HIS A 276 4.28 -11.19 -18.45
CA HIS A 276 4.31 -11.71 -17.08
C HIS A 276 2.88 -11.95 -16.52
N LEU A 277 1.97 -10.99 -16.67
CA LEU A 277 0.57 -11.16 -16.24
C LEU A 277 -0.16 -12.26 -17.04
N LEU A 278 0.09 -12.39 -18.34
CA LEU A 278 -0.49 -13.45 -19.18
C LEU A 278 -0.06 -14.85 -18.69
N GLN A 279 1.16 -14.99 -18.18
CA GLN A 279 1.63 -16.25 -17.58
C GLN A 279 0.92 -16.57 -16.25
N LEU A 280 0.58 -15.54 -15.46
CA LEU A 280 -0.15 -15.71 -14.20
C LEU A 280 -1.64 -16.01 -14.41
N ARG A 281 -2.21 -15.52 -15.52
CA ARG A 281 -3.65 -15.54 -15.80
C ARG A 281 -4.32 -16.90 -15.60
N PRO A 282 -3.79 -18.04 -16.09
CA PRO A 282 -4.45 -19.34 -15.91
C PRO A 282 -4.56 -19.77 -14.44
N SER A 283 -3.54 -19.48 -13.63
CA SER A 283 -3.57 -19.78 -12.20
C SER A 283 -4.53 -18.85 -11.45
N LEU A 284 -4.60 -17.58 -11.83
CA LEU A 284 -5.54 -16.62 -11.24
C LEU A 284 -7.00 -16.98 -11.53
N ILE A 285 -7.34 -17.42 -12.75
CA ILE A 285 -8.69 -17.89 -13.08
C ILE A 285 -9.11 -19.04 -12.15
N ARG A 286 -8.22 -20.04 -11.99
CA ARG A 286 -8.50 -21.20 -11.13
C ARG A 286 -8.66 -20.81 -9.67
N LEU A 287 -7.82 -19.91 -9.16
CA LEU A 287 -7.92 -19.43 -7.78
C LEU A 287 -9.19 -18.58 -7.56
N ALA A 288 -9.50 -17.66 -8.48
CA ALA A 288 -10.65 -16.78 -8.36
C ALA A 288 -12.00 -17.53 -8.42
N ALA A 289 -12.02 -18.75 -8.96
CA ALA A 289 -13.20 -19.62 -8.94
C ALA A 289 -13.58 -20.11 -7.53
N SER A 290 -12.65 -20.11 -6.56
CA SER A 290 -12.88 -20.62 -5.20
C SER A 290 -12.52 -19.64 -4.08
N THR A 291 -11.80 -18.57 -4.40
CA THR A 291 -11.28 -17.59 -3.45
C THR A 291 -11.56 -16.17 -3.94
N ARG A 292 -11.84 -15.23 -3.02
CA ARG A 292 -11.88 -13.80 -3.38
C ARG A 292 -10.45 -13.34 -3.67
N VAL A 293 -10.18 -12.90 -4.89
CA VAL A 293 -8.86 -12.45 -5.33
C VAL A 293 -8.94 -10.99 -5.75
N VAL A 294 -8.10 -10.13 -5.15
CA VAL A 294 -8.05 -8.69 -5.39
C VAL A 294 -6.67 -8.32 -5.92
N PHE A 295 -6.62 -7.67 -7.08
CA PHE A 295 -5.41 -7.05 -7.62
C PHE A 295 -5.42 -5.55 -7.37
N LYS A 296 -4.51 -5.06 -6.52
CA LYS A 296 -4.36 -3.62 -6.27
C LYS A 296 -3.49 -2.99 -7.36
N LEU A 297 -4.07 -2.02 -8.06
CA LEU A 297 -3.37 -1.20 -9.04
C LEU A 297 -2.33 -0.28 -8.37
N VAL A 298 -1.36 0.15 -9.17
CA VAL A 298 -0.29 1.01 -8.70
C VAL A 298 -0.83 2.41 -8.43
N ASP A 299 -0.44 3.00 -7.30
CA ASP A 299 -0.90 4.34 -6.88
C ASP A 299 -0.17 5.47 -7.58
N HIS A 300 -0.84 6.61 -7.74
CA HIS A 300 -0.14 7.84 -8.01
C HIS A 300 0.71 8.24 -6.80
N LEU A 301 1.96 8.58 -7.07
CA LEU A 301 2.92 9.03 -6.06
C LEU A 301 3.37 10.45 -6.39
N TRP A 302 3.70 11.22 -5.35
CA TRP A 302 4.28 12.57 -5.51
C TRP A 302 5.45 12.57 -6.50
N ARG A 303 6.39 11.61 -6.42
CA ARG A 303 7.53 11.55 -7.35
C ARG A 303 7.11 11.39 -8.81
N THR A 304 6.03 10.64 -9.05
CA THR A 304 5.55 10.30 -10.39
C THR A 304 4.83 11.45 -11.05
N MET A 305 4.27 12.36 -10.25
CA MET A 305 3.57 13.54 -10.75
C MET A 305 4.48 14.78 -10.80
N HIS A 306 5.56 14.81 -10.03
CA HIS A 306 6.48 15.94 -10.00
C HIS A 306 7.54 15.86 -11.12
N ARG A 307 7.26 16.50 -12.27
CA ARG A 307 8.10 16.52 -13.49
C ARG A 307 9.60 16.82 -13.29
N LYS A 308 9.98 17.59 -12.26
CA LYS A 308 11.39 17.96 -12.01
C LYS A 308 12.19 16.90 -11.25
N ASN A 309 11.54 15.85 -10.72
CA ASN A 309 12.20 14.83 -9.88
C ASN A 309 12.44 13.50 -10.60
N THR A 310 11.93 13.31 -11.81
CA THR A 310 12.08 12.04 -12.52
C THR A 310 13.41 12.02 -13.28
N LYS A 311 14.51 11.75 -12.57
CA LYS A 311 15.77 11.33 -13.23
C LYS A 311 15.55 10.07 -14.08
N ASP A 312 14.52 9.29 -13.75
CA ASP A 312 14.06 8.14 -14.52
C ASP A 312 12.80 8.50 -15.31
N ALA A 313 12.91 8.59 -16.63
CA ALA A 313 11.78 8.81 -17.54
C ALA A 313 10.65 7.77 -17.40
N LEU A 314 10.93 6.62 -16.76
CA LEU A 314 9.96 5.59 -16.44
C LEU A 314 9.06 5.89 -15.24
N ASP A 315 9.58 6.61 -14.24
CA ASP A 315 8.93 6.81 -12.94
C ASP A 315 7.99 8.02 -12.99
N ASN A 316 6.98 7.96 -13.86
CA ASN A 316 6.03 9.05 -14.08
C ASN A 316 4.57 8.56 -14.16
N GLY A 317 3.63 9.47 -13.91
CA GLY A 317 2.19 9.14 -13.84
C GLY A 317 1.61 8.51 -15.11
N TRP A 318 2.14 8.81 -16.30
CA TRP A 318 1.67 8.22 -17.56
C TRP A 318 2.04 6.74 -17.67
N ASN A 319 3.26 6.37 -17.26
CA ASN A 319 3.66 4.97 -17.27
C ASN A 319 2.91 4.17 -16.21
N TYR A 320 2.58 4.78 -15.08
CA TYR A 320 1.77 4.15 -14.05
C TYR A 320 0.35 3.85 -14.57
N ALA A 321 -0.27 4.83 -15.25
CA ALA A 321 -1.55 4.62 -15.93
C ALA A 321 -1.45 3.50 -16.99
N LEU A 322 -0.42 3.52 -17.84
CA LEU A 322 -0.22 2.49 -18.87
C LEU A 322 -0.08 1.07 -18.27
N PHE A 323 0.67 0.91 -17.18
CA PHE A 323 0.82 -0.40 -16.53
C PHE A 323 -0.48 -0.84 -15.86
N ASN A 324 -1.23 0.09 -15.28
CA ASN A 324 -2.56 -0.21 -14.73
C ASN A 324 -3.54 -0.64 -15.83
N GLU A 325 -3.58 0.06 -16.97
CA GLU A 325 -4.39 -0.33 -18.15
C GLU A 325 -4.01 -1.73 -18.65
N VAL A 326 -2.71 -2.06 -18.70
CA VAL A 326 -2.26 -3.41 -19.06
C VAL A 326 -2.76 -4.46 -18.06
N ALA A 327 -2.75 -4.17 -16.76
CA ALA A 327 -3.26 -5.09 -15.76
C ALA A 327 -4.77 -5.31 -15.88
N GLU A 328 -5.54 -4.22 -16.06
CA GLU A 328 -6.98 -4.27 -16.29
C GLU A 328 -7.32 -5.09 -17.53
N ASP A 329 -6.65 -4.86 -18.66
CA ASP A 329 -6.86 -5.60 -19.90
C ASP A 329 -6.52 -7.09 -19.78
N VAL A 330 -5.34 -7.43 -19.23
CA VAL A 330 -4.89 -8.82 -19.16
C VAL A 330 -5.70 -9.64 -18.16
N LEU A 331 -6.12 -9.04 -17.04
CA LEU A 331 -6.86 -9.70 -15.98
C LEU A 331 -8.39 -9.60 -16.16
N ALA A 332 -8.87 -8.90 -17.20
CA ALA A 332 -10.29 -8.87 -17.54
C ALA A 332 -10.87 -10.28 -17.72
N GLY A 333 -12.04 -10.51 -17.11
CA GLY A 333 -12.76 -11.79 -17.18
C GLY A 333 -12.11 -12.94 -16.40
N THR A 334 -11.12 -12.69 -15.55
CA THR A 334 -10.49 -13.74 -14.74
C THR A 334 -11.21 -14.02 -13.42
N GLY A 335 -12.19 -13.20 -13.05
CA GLY A 335 -12.81 -13.20 -11.71
C GLY A 335 -11.97 -12.47 -10.66
N VAL A 336 -10.76 -12.01 -11.00
CA VAL A 336 -9.96 -11.13 -10.13
C VAL A 336 -10.60 -9.74 -10.08
N VAL A 337 -10.79 -9.25 -8.85
CA VAL A 337 -11.27 -7.89 -8.60
C VAL A 337 -10.14 -6.91 -8.82
N MET A 338 -10.37 -5.95 -9.72
CA MET A 338 -9.45 -4.84 -9.94
C MET A 338 -9.70 -3.74 -8.91
N TRP A 339 -8.72 -3.49 -8.07
CA TRP A 339 -8.78 -2.40 -7.11
C TRP A 339 -7.99 -1.20 -7.63
N ASN A 340 -8.75 -0.22 -8.11
CA ASN A 340 -8.21 1.04 -8.60
C ASN A 340 -8.24 2.14 -7.53
N SER A 341 -7.15 2.28 -6.77
CA SER A 341 -6.95 3.40 -5.83
C SER A 341 -6.35 4.66 -6.48
N THR A 342 -6.16 4.67 -7.82
CA THR A 342 -5.59 5.84 -8.50
C THR A 342 -6.50 7.05 -8.47
N LEU A 343 -7.81 6.84 -8.66
CA LEU A 343 -8.76 7.93 -8.82
C LEU A 343 -9.93 7.86 -7.83
N PRO A 344 -10.20 8.94 -7.07
CA PRO A 344 -9.38 10.15 -6.90
C PRO A 344 -8.37 10.05 -5.75
N MET A 345 -8.32 8.96 -4.98
CA MET A 345 -7.66 8.94 -3.67
C MET A 345 -6.15 9.19 -3.73
N SER A 346 -5.38 8.33 -4.40
CA SER A 346 -3.93 8.50 -4.46
C SER A 346 -3.50 9.70 -5.31
N TYR A 347 -4.29 10.07 -6.33
CA TYR A 347 -4.08 11.30 -7.10
C TYR A 347 -4.16 12.56 -6.21
N LEU A 348 -5.22 12.70 -5.39
CA LEU A 348 -5.36 13.83 -4.47
C LEU A 348 -4.27 13.85 -3.41
N TYR A 349 -3.89 12.68 -2.88
CA TYR A 349 -2.75 12.57 -1.97
C TYR A 349 -1.46 13.08 -2.62
N ALA A 350 -1.17 12.64 -3.85
CA ALA A 350 0.00 13.07 -4.59
C ALA A 350 -0.03 14.57 -4.88
N LEU A 351 -1.19 15.16 -5.22
CA LEU A 351 -1.37 16.61 -5.36
C LEU A 351 -1.18 17.41 -4.08
N GLU A 352 -1.44 16.83 -2.92
CA GLU A 352 -1.19 17.49 -1.64
C GLU A 352 0.30 17.47 -1.30
N CYS A 353 0.97 16.34 -1.51
CA CYS A 353 2.42 16.26 -1.42
C CYS A 353 3.11 17.16 -2.46
N ILE A 354 2.48 17.30 -3.65
CA ILE A 354 2.41 18.51 -4.49
C ILE A 354 2.93 19.81 -3.86
N ARG A 355 2.01 20.32 -3.07
CA ARG A 355 1.98 21.65 -2.48
C ARG A 355 2.84 21.68 -1.23
N SER A 356 2.94 20.54 -0.54
CA SER A 356 3.54 20.42 0.78
C SER A 356 4.56 19.26 0.84
N PRO A 357 5.69 19.31 0.13
CA PRO A 357 6.64 18.18 0.00
C PRO A 357 7.29 17.75 1.33
N HIS A 358 7.28 18.63 2.33
CA HIS A 358 7.80 18.33 3.66
C HIS A 358 6.73 17.90 4.66
N ARG A 359 5.45 17.82 4.25
CA ARG A 359 4.33 17.41 5.11
C ARG A 359 4.53 15.98 5.56
N GLN A 360 4.78 15.82 6.85
CA GLN A 360 4.95 14.54 7.50
C GLN A 360 4.33 14.60 8.89
N THR A 361 3.54 13.58 9.26
CA THR A 361 2.99 13.46 10.61
C THR A 361 3.80 12.41 11.34
N LEU A 362 4.54 12.76 12.39
CA LEU A 362 5.27 11.79 13.21
C LEU A 362 4.54 11.57 14.54
N PRO A 363 4.62 10.36 15.14
CA PRO A 363 5.28 9.16 14.63
C PRO A 363 4.42 8.35 13.64
N SER A 364 3.13 8.67 13.50
CA SER A 364 2.14 7.86 12.76
C SER A 364 2.39 7.74 11.26
N ARG A 365 3.16 8.65 10.67
CA ARG A 365 3.34 8.82 9.22
C ARG A 365 2.01 8.93 8.47
N HIS A 366 1.00 9.52 9.13
CA HIS A 366 -0.32 9.77 8.54
C HIS A 366 -0.18 10.53 7.20
N TRP A 367 0.49 11.69 7.24
CA TRP A 367 1.14 12.25 6.05
C TRP A 367 2.60 11.79 5.98
N ASN A 368 3.10 11.54 4.77
CA ASN A 368 4.45 11.03 4.55
C ASN A 368 5.07 11.54 3.25
N CYS A 369 4.87 12.81 2.90
CA CYS A 369 5.28 13.36 1.59
C CYS A 369 6.80 13.37 1.34
N ARG A 370 7.62 13.22 2.39
CA ARG A 370 9.08 13.03 2.28
C ARG A 370 9.44 11.66 1.71
N ASP A 371 8.58 10.67 1.91
CA ASP A 371 8.69 9.38 1.27
C ASP A 371 8.07 9.49 -0.11
N ASN A 372 8.91 9.49 -1.12
CA ASN A 372 8.48 9.75 -2.48
C ASN A 372 8.04 8.46 -3.19
N VAL A 373 8.22 7.29 -2.57
CA VAL A 373 7.90 5.98 -3.15
C VAL A 373 6.69 5.29 -2.49
N HIS A 374 6.30 5.73 -1.29
CA HIS A 374 5.12 5.20 -0.58
C HIS A 374 4.10 6.28 -0.27
N VAL A 375 2.83 5.87 -0.22
CA VAL A 375 1.73 6.72 0.27
C VAL A 375 1.74 6.75 1.81
N GLY A 376 1.13 7.79 2.39
CA GLY A 376 1.01 7.96 3.84
C GLY A 376 -0.08 7.07 4.45
N TYR A 377 -0.02 6.87 5.76
CA TYR A 377 -1.02 6.04 6.47
C TYR A 377 -2.44 6.56 6.34
N ILE A 378 -2.64 7.87 6.09
CA ILE A 378 -3.96 8.41 5.75
C ILE A 378 -4.63 7.61 4.61
N LEU A 379 -3.85 7.18 3.63
CA LEU A 379 -4.34 6.48 2.46
C LEU A 379 -4.31 4.96 2.66
N VAL A 380 -3.29 4.44 3.34
CA VAL A 380 -3.21 3.02 3.70
C VAL A 380 -4.38 2.60 4.60
N SER A 381 -4.81 3.44 5.55
CA SER A 381 -5.97 3.11 6.39
C SER A 381 -7.28 3.10 5.60
N GLN A 382 -7.40 3.94 4.56
CA GLN A 382 -8.52 3.83 3.63
C GLN A 382 -8.46 2.51 2.86
N TYR A 383 -7.26 2.07 2.47
CA TYR A 383 -7.08 0.77 1.82
C TYR A 383 -7.47 -0.40 2.69
N THR A 384 -7.11 -0.36 3.97
CA THR A 384 -7.57 -1.33 4.97
C THR A 384 -9.08 -1.36 5.05
N ASN A 385 -9.73 -0.20 5.13
CA ASN A 385 -11.19 -0.13 5.13
C ASN A 385 -11.78 -0.74 3.87
N MET A 386 -11.20 -0.51 2.69
CA MET A 386 -11.68 -1.13 1.44
C MET A 386 -11.63 -2.65 1.51
N VAL A 387 -10.51 -3.23 1.97
CA VAL A 387 -10.36 -4.69 2.13
C VAL A 387 -11.38 -5.24 3.13
N LEU A 388 -11.56 -4.56 4.27
CA LEU A 388 -12.51 -4.99 5.29
C LEU A 388 -13.95 -4.87 4.79
N ASN A 389 -14.31 -3.83 4.06
CA ASN A 389 -15.64 -3.68 3.48
C ASN A 389 -15.90 -4.77 2.43
N ASP A 390 -14.98 -4.98 1.49
CA ASP A 390 -15.06 -6.02 0.44
C ASP A 390 -15.34 -7.41 1.04
N TYR A 391 -14.62 -7.76 2.10
CA TYR A 391 -14.74 -9.08 2.70
C TYR A 391 -15.88 -9.20 3.71
N CYS A 392 -16.01 -8.22 4.61
CA CYS A 392 -16.83 -8.35 5.81
C CYS A 392 -18.27 -7.87 5.67
N ASN A 393 -18.57 -6.95 4.75
CA ASN A 393 -19.92 -6.37 4.66
C ASN A 393 -20.99 -7.43 4.41
N ARG A 394 -20.69 -8.45 3.59
CA ARG A 394 -21.59 -9.58 3.33
C ARG A 394 -21.95 -10.39 4.58
N PHE A 395 -21.08 -10.41 5.59
CA PHE A 395 -21.34 -11.11 6.86
C PHE A 395 -21.99 -10.20 7.89
N LEU A 396 -21.74 -8.89 7.83
CA LEU A 396 -22.24 -7.93 8.79
C LEU A 396 -23.66 -7.45 8.48
N GLY A 397 -24.18 -7.74 7.29
CA GLY A 397 -25.57 -7.44 6.93
C GLY A 397 -25.80 -5.95 6.74
N PHE A 398 -24.76 -5.21 6.33
CA PHE A 398 -24.84 -3.77 6.15
C PHE A 398 -25.57 -3.32 4.86
N GLY A 399 -26.19 -4.25 4.13
CA GLY A 399 -26.94 -3.97 2.89
C GLY A 399 -26.05 -3.78 1.66
N GLU A 400 -26.69 -3.66 0.49
CA GLU A 400 -26.03 -3.53 -0.82
C GLU A 400 -25.54 -2.09 -1.11
N GLU A 401 -25.77 -1.13 -0.21
CA GLU A 401 -25.36 0.27 -0.38
C GLU A 401 -23.84 0.51 -0.20
N TYR A 402 -23.10 -0.52 0.22
CA TYR A 402 -21.68 -0.50 0.50
C TYR A 402 -20.92 -1.28 -0.57
N CYS A 403 -19.61 -1.04 -0.74
CA CYS A 403 -18.82 -1.74 -1.77
C CYS A 403 -19.07 -3.26 -1.71
N LEU A 404 -19.59 -3.82 -2.80
CA LEU A 404 -19.73 -5.26 -3.06
C LEU A 404 -18.67 -5.70 -4.08
#